data_AF-A0A8T4WQ73-F1
#
_entry.id   AF-A0A8T4WQ73-F1
#
_cell.length_a   1.000
_cell.length_b   1.000
_cell.length_c   1.000
_cell.angle_alpha   90.00
_cell.angle_beta   90.00
_cell.angle_gamma   90.00
#
_symmetry.space_group_name_H-M   'P 1'
#
loop_
_entity.id
_entity.type
_entity.pdbx_description
1 polymer ?
#
loop_
_entity_poly.entity_id
_entity_poly.type
_entity_poly.pdbx_seq_one_letter_code
_entity_poly.pdbx_strand_id
1 'polypeptide(L)' 'MKKVLVVGGGAREHALCDAVYRSQDASLFSVMKNVNPGIKHVAEDYKQIKETDVEQVVNYAK' A
#
# COMPACT_ATOMS: atom_id res chain seq x y z
N MET A 1 12.17 -1.75 -12.11
CA MET A 1 10.85 -1.78 -11.44
C MET A 1 11.04 -1.91 -9.93
N LYS A 2 10.75 -0.83 -9.19
CA LYS A 2 10.83 -0.79 -7.73
C LYS A 2 9.53 -1.30 -7.11
N LYS A 3 9.60 -2.07 -6.03
CA LYS A 3 8.41 -2.41 -5.24
C LYS A 3 8.22 -1.35 -4.15
N VAL A 4 7.03 -0.77 -4.09
CA VAL A 4 6.70 0.27 -3.11
C VAL A 4 5.55 -0.23 -2.24
N LEU A 5 5.75 -0.21 -0.93
CA LEU A 5 4.73 -0.55 0.06
C LEU A 5 4.25 0.72 0.76
N VAL A 6 2.96 1.04 0.64
CA VAL A 6 2.32 2.14 1.40
C VAL A 6 1.58 1.58 2.60
N VAL A 7 1.90 2.07 3.79
CA VAL A 7 1.29 1.64 5.06
C VAL A 7 0.29 2.70 5.52
N GLY A 8 -0.99 2.33 5.57
CA GLY A 8 -2.12 3.18 5.93
C GLY A 8 -3.16 3.28 4.81
N GLY A 9 -4.42 3.52 5.20
CA GLY A 9 -5.57 3.58 4.28
C GLY A 9 -6.27 4.94 4.19
N GLY A 10 -5.62 6.00 4.68
CA GLY A 10 -6.20 7.35 4.73
C GLY A 10 -6.18 8.09 3.38
N ALA A 11 -6.69 9.33 3.38
CA ALA A 11 -6.72 10.17 2.20
C ALA A 11 -5.30 10.53 1.70
N ARG A 12 -4.35 10.73 2.62
CA ARG A 12 -2.94 10.99 2.29
C ARG A 12 -2.33 9.78 1.59
N GLU A 13 -2.56 8.59 2.13
CA GLU A 13 -2.01 7.35 1.56
C GLU A 13 -2.63 7.06 0.20
N HIS A 14 -3.91 7.39 -0.01
CA HIS A 14 -4.53 7.31 -1.35
C HIS A 14 -3.77 8.19 -2.35
N ALA A 15 -3.48 9.45 -2.03
CA ALA A 15 -2.75 10.35 -2.92
C ALA A 15 -1.32 9.84 -3.23
N LEU A 16 -0.65 9.23 -2.24
CA LEU A 16 0.65 8.59 -2.44
C LEU A 16 0.55 7.38 -3.39
N CYS A 17 -0.41 6.50 -3.16
CA CYS A 17 -0.68 5.34 -4.01
C CYS A 17 -0.96 5.75 -5.46
N ASP A 18 -1.79 6.77 -5.68
CA ASP A 18 -2.10 7.32 -7.00
C ASP A 18 -0.85 7.90 -7.70
N ALA A 19 0.03 8.59 -6.98
CA ALA A 19 1.29 9.08 -7.51
C ALA A 19 2.26 7.93 -7.89
N VAL A 20 2.34 6.88 -7.06
CA VAL A 20 3.16 5.69 -7.33
C VAL A 20 2.61 4.91 -8.52
N TYR A 21 1.30 4.72 -8.60
CA TYR A 21 0.63 4.00 -9.69
C TYR A 21 0.85 4.66 -11.06
N ARG A 22 0.91 6.00 -11.10
CA ARG A 22 1.26 6.75 -12.32
C ARG A 22 2.73 6.60 -12.74
N SER A 23 3.61 6.14 -11.86
CA SER A 23 5.00 5.90 -12.19
C SER A 23 5.12 4.60 -12.99
N GLN A 24 5.75 4.66 -14.17
CA GLN A 24 5.95 3.47 -15.01
C GLN A 24 7.03 2.50 -14.49
N ASP A 25 7.75 2.86 -13.41
CA ASP A 25 8.85 2.05 -12.87
C ASP A 25 8.59 1.55 -11.45
N ALA A 26 7.33 1.47 -11.02
CA ALA A 26 6.97 0.98 -9.69
C ALA A 26 5.78 0.00 -9.67
N SER A 27 5.92 -1.07 -8.89
CA SER A 27 4.81 -1.93 -8.45
C SER A 27 4.32 -1.43 -7.09
N LEU A 28 3.01 -1.23 -6.97
CA LEU A 28 2.38 -0.69 -5.77
C LEU A 28 1.78 -1.80 -4.91
N PHE A 29 2.14 -1.82 -3.63
CA PHE A 29 1.56 -2.69 -2.60
C PHE A 29 1.03 -1.83 -1.45
N SER A 30 0.09 -2.36 -0.67
CA SER A 30 -0.44 -1.62 0.50
C SER A 30 -0.77 -2.48 1.71
N VAL A 31 -0.54 -1.94 2.91
CA VAL A 31 -1.12 -2.45 4.17
C VAL A 31 -2.11 -1.43 4.71
N MET A 32 -3.32 -1.88 5.04
CA MET A 32 -4.38 -1.00 5.57
C MET A 32 -5.19 -1.73 6.66
N LYS A 33 -5.47 -1.08 7.80
CA LYS A 33 -6.41 -1.65 8.79
C LYS A 33 -7.85 -1.63 8.27
N ASN A 34 -8.24 -0.48 7.70
CA ASN A 34 -9.51 -0.28 7.02
C ASN A 34 -9.24 -0.21 5.53
N VAL A 35 -9.80 -1.15 4.76
CA VAL A 35 -9.56 -1.24 3.32
C VAL A 35 -10.13 0.00 2.62
N ASN A 36 -9.24 0.77 1.99
CA ASN A 36 -9.61 1.88 1.12
C ASN A 36 -9.89 1.36 -0.29
N PRO A 37 -11.11 1.47 -0.84
CA PRO A 37 -11.45 0.95 -2.16
C PRO A 37 -10.59 1.54 -3.29
N GLY A 38 -10.19 2.80 -3.17
CA GLY A 38 -9.34 3.46 -4.16
C GLY A 38 -7.93 2.88 -4.20
N ILE A 39 -7.29 2.74 -3.03
CA ILE A 39 -5.96 2.10 -2.93
C ILE A 39 -6.03 0.65 -3.43
N LYS A 40 -7.07 -0.10 -3.03
CA LYS A 40 -7.30 -1.48 -3.48
C LYS A 40 -7.38 -1.60 -5.01
N HIS A 41 -7.91 -0.59 -5.70
CA HIS A 41 -8.07 -0.62 -7.14
C HIS A 41 -6.75 -0.45 -7.90
N VAL A 42 -5.81 0.31 -7.33
CA VAL A 42 -4.53 0.65 -8.00
C VAL A 42 -3.34 -0.17 -7.51
N ALA A 43 -3.44 -0.81 -6.35
CA ALA A 43 -2.39 -1.68 -5.82
C ALA A 43 -2.39 -3.05 -6.52
N GLU A 44 -1.20 -3.60 -6.75
CA GLU A 44 -0.98 -4.96 -7.26
C GLU A 44 -1.43 -6.02 -6.23
N ASP A 45 -1.13 -5.79 -4.95
CA ASP A 45 -1.64 -6.59 -3.83
C ASP A 45 -1.77 -5.72 -2.56
N TYR A 46 -2.62 -6.18 -1.62
CA TYR A 46 -2.78 -5.53 -0.33
C TYR A 46 -3.05 -6.51 0.81
N LYS A 47 -2.66 -6.11 2.02
CA LYS A 47 -2.97 -6.84 3.26
C LYS A 47 -3.81 -6.01 4.22
N GLN A 48 -4.85 -6.64 4.78
CA GLN A 48 -5.67 -6.03 5.81
C GLN A 48 -5.09 -6.32 7.20
N ILE A 49 -4.17 -5.46 7.64
CA ILE A 49 -3.42 -5.61 8.89
C ILE A 49 -3.37 -4.25 9.57
N LYS A 50 -3.31 -4.22 10.90
CA LYS A 50 -3.11 -2.97 11.64
C LYS A 50 -1.76 -2.37 11.29
N GLU A 51 -1.71 -1.09 10.94
CA GLU A 51 -0.49 -0.40 10.51
C GLU A 51 0.62 -0.41 11.58
N THR A 52 0.23 -0.52 12.85
CA THR A 52 1.16 -0.60 13.99
C THR A 52 1.62 -2.02 14.29
N ASP A 53 1.14 -3.03 13.58
CA ASP A 53 1.65 -4.40 13.67
C ASP A 53 2.92 -4.51 12.83
N VAL A 54 4.01 -3.99 13.39
CA VAL A 54 5.29 -3.83 12.69
C VAL A 54 5.82 -5.17 12.20
N GLU A 55 5.66 -6.24 13.00
CA GLU A 55 6.13 -7.57 12.63
C GLU A 55 5.42 -8.08 11.37
N GLN A 56 4.10 -7.99 11.33
CA GLN A 56 3.35 -8.41 10.16
C GLN A 56 3.60 -7.54 8.93
N VAL A 57 3.74 -6.22 9.10
CA VAL A 57 4.10 -5.29 8.00
C VAL A 57 5.47 -5.65 7.43
N VAL A 58 6.47 -5.88 8.29
CA VAL A 58 7.83 -6.26 7.86
C VAL A 58 7.82 -7.63 7.18
N ASN A 59 7.06 -8.59 7.70
CA ASN A 59 6.96 -9.90 7.07
C ASN A 59 6.32 -9.85 5.69
N TYR A 60 5.35 -8.93 5.47
CA TYR A 60 4.77 -8.71 4.14
C TYR A 60 5.74 -8.00 3.18
N ALA A 61 6.69 -7.21 3.69
CA ALA A 61 7.65 -6.45 2.89
C ALA A 61 8.91 -7.22 2.47
N LYS A 62 9.09 -8.47 2.93
CA LYS A 62 10.20 -9.35 2.55
C LYS A 62 9.97 -9.97 1.18
#